data_AF-A0A944SW66-F1
#
_entry.id   AF-A0A944SW66-F1
#
_cell.length_a   1.000
_cell.length_b   1.000
_cell.length_c   1.000
_cell.angle_alpha   90.00
_cell.angle_beta   90.00
_cell.angle_gamma   90.00
#
_symmetry.space_group_name_H-M   'P 1'
#
loop_
_entity.id
_entity.type
_entity.pdbx_description
1 polymer ?
#
loop_
_entity_poly.entity_id
_entity_poly.type
_entity_poly.pdbx_seq_one_letter_code
_entity_poly.pdbx_strand_id
1 'polypeptide(L)'
;MQIQLGIVMDPISAITIKKDSSFAMLLAAQAKGWPLFYMEQSDLFLAQGIASATVKPLQVFEDAQNWYALGEARTIALSELDVILMRKDPP
;
A
#
# COMPACT_ATOMS: atom_id res chain seq x y z
N MET A 1 -13.73 -5.54 -13.33
CA MET A 1 -12.28 -5.39 -13.56
C MET A 1 -11.63 -5.19 -12.20
N GLN A 2 -10.59 -5.96 -11.89
CA GLN A 2 -9.92 -5.93 -10.59
C GLN A 2 -8.62 -5.13 -10.77
N ILE A 3 -8.46 -4.02 -10.04
CA ILE A 3 -7.30 -3.13 -10.12
C ILE A 3 -6.32 -3.51 -9.01
N GLN A 4 -5.05 -3.71 -9.33
CA GLN A 4 -3.97 -3.91 -8.38
C GLN A 4 -3.44 -2.55 -7.91
N LEU A 5 -3.76 -2.18 -6.67
CA LEU A 5 -3.40 -0.89 -6.10
C LEU A 5 -2.17 -1.02 -5.21
N GLY A 6 -1.10 -0.30 -5.55
CA GLY A 6 0.01 -0.04 -4.66
C GLY A 6 -0.21 1.24 -3.85
N ILE A 7 0.24 1.27 -2.61
CA ILE A 7 0.37 2.50 -1.82
C ILE A 7 1.79 2.63 -1.29
N VAL A 8 2.35 3.83 -1.45
CA VAL A 8 3.59 4.24 -0.81
C VAL A 8 3.23 5.24 0.27
N MET A 9 3.48 4.90 1.53
CA MET A 9 3.14 5.77 2.67
C MET A 9 4.13 5.61 3.82
N ASP A 10 4.03 6.48 4.82
CA ASP A 10 4.70 6.30 6.11
C ASP A 10 4.13 5.07 6.85
N PRO A 11 4.83 4.55 7.88
CA PRO A 11 4.47 3.28 8.50
C PRO A 11 2.98 3.16 8.83
N ILE A 12 2.29 2.21 8.19
CA ILE A 12 0.85 1.96 8.43
C ILE A 12 0.57 1.58 9.89
N SER A 13 1.58 1.10 10.62
CA SER A 13 1.53 0.83 12.06
C SER A 13 1.42 2.09 12.93
N ALA A 14 1.71 3.27 12.39
CA ALA A 14 1.77 4.53 13.14
C ALA A 14 0.61 5.49 12.85
N ILE A 15 -0.35 5.12 12.00
CA ILE A 15 -1.44 6.01 11.59
C ILE A 15 -2.55 6.12 12.64
N THR A 16 -3.28 7.23 12.61
CA THR A 16 -4.56 7.38 13.33
C THR A 16 -5.72 7.15 12.36
N ILE A 17 -6.28 5.94 12.33
CA ILE A 17 -7.27 5.52 11.31
C ILE A 17 -8.46 6.47 11.12
N LYS A 18 -8.93 7.16 12.17
CA LYS A 18 -10.08 8.09 12.10
C LYS A 18 -9.77 9.41 11.39
N LYS A 19 -8.49 9.74 11.21
CA LYS A 19 -8.04 11.01 10.60
C LYS A 19 -7.23 10.78 9.32
N ASP A 20 -6.98 9.52 8.97
CA ASP A 20 -6.10 9.17 7.87
C ASP A 20 -6.91 8.98 6.58
N SER A 21 -6.75 9.91 5.65
CA SER A 21 -7.41 9.84 4.35
C SER A 21 -6.84 8.73 3.46
N SER A 22 -5.59 8.33 3.64
CA SER A 22 -4.99 7.20 2.93
C SER A 22 -5.67 5.89 3.35
N PHE A 23 -5.93 5.72 4.64
CA PHE A 23 -6.68 4.58 5.18
C PHE A 23 -8.10 4.50 4.63
N ALA A 24 -8.81 5.64 4.56
CA ALA A 24 -10.14 5.69 3.95
C ALA A 24 -10.13 5.26 2.46
N MET A 25 -9.10 5.63 1.71
CA MET A 25 -8.93 5.19 0.32
C MET A 25 -8.68 3.68 0.22
N LEU A 26 -7.87 3.11 1.12
CA LEU A 26 -7.59 1.68 1.18
C LEU A 26 -8.85 0.87 1.50
N LEU A 27 -9.66 1.31 2.46
CA LEU A 27 -10.96 0.70 2.77
C LEU A 27 -11.88 0.70 1.55
N ALA A 28 -11.98 1.83 0.84
CA ALA A 28 -12.81 1.96 -0.36
C ALA A 28 -12.33 1.06 -1.51
N ALA A 29 -11.00 0.93 -1.68
CA ALA A 29 -10.41 0.02 -2.68
C ALA A 29 -10.66 -1.45 -2.31
N GLN A 30 -10.46 -1.84 -1.03
CA GLN A 30 -10.75 -3.19 -0.56
C GLN A 30 -12.23 -3.56 -0.70
N ALA A 31 -13.14 -2.63 -0.41
CA ALA A 31 -14.59 -2.83 -0.59
C ALA A 31 -14.99 -3.07 -2.07
N LYS A 32 -14.17 -2.62 -3.03
CA LYS A 32 -14.31 -2.92 -4.46
C LYS A 32 -13.67 -4.26 -4.86
N GLY A 33 -13.09 -5.00 -3.91
CA GLY A 33 -12.39 -6.25 -4.14
C GLY A 33 -11.00 -6.07 -4.78
N TRP A 34 -10.40 -4.89 -4.68
CA TRP A 34 -9.08 -4.62 -5.26
C TRP A 34 -7.96 -5.17 -4.36
N PRO A 35 -7.00 -5.94 -4.91
CA PRO A 35 -5.78 -6.31 -4.19
C PRO A 35 -4.98 -5.06 -3.82
N LEU A 36 -4.55 -5.00 -2.57
CA LEU A 36 -3.75 -3.90 -2.03
C LEU A 36 -2.32 -4.36 -1.79
N PHE A 37 -1.37 -3.50 -2.14
CA PHE A 37 0.06 -3.72 -1.92
C PHE A 37 0.64 -2.52 -1.18
N TYR A 38 1.20 -2.80 0.00
CA TYR A 38 1.84 -1.82 0.85
C TYR A 38 3.35 -1.73 0.57
N MET A 39 3.86 -0.51 0.53
CA MET A 39 5.27 -0.17 0.40
C MET A 39 5.58 1.07 1.26
N GLU A 40 6.78 1.12 1.80
CA GLU A 40 7.40 2.35 2.29
C GLU A 40 8.34 2.92 1.21
N GLN A 41 8.77 4.18 1.37
CA GLN A 41 9.67 4.81 0.41
C GLN A 41 10.99 4.05 0.23
N SER A 42 11.50 3.43 1.31
CA SER A 42 12.71 2.61 1.28
C SER A 42 12.56 1.30 0.51
N ASP A 43 11.33 0.86 0.25
CA ASP A 43 11.07 -0.37 -0.49
C ASP A 43 11.16 -0.15 -2.01
N LEU A 44 11.18 1.11 -2.47
CA LEU A 44 11.29 1.47 -3.89
C LEU A 44 12.75 1.50 -4.33
N PHE A 45 13.06 0.84 -5.44
CA PHE A 45 14.43 0.84 -5.99
C PHE A 45 14.43 0.70 -7.52
N LEU A 46 15.57 1.04 -8.11
CA LEU A 46 15.82 0.84 -9.53
C LEU A 46 16.82 -0.32 -9.69
N ALA A 47 16.39 -1.40 -10.34
CA ALA A 47 17.24 -2.54 -10.66
C ALA A 47 17.39 -2.65 -12.17
N GLN A 48 18.61 -2.42 -12.69
CA GLN A 48 18.91 -2.54 -14.12
C GLN A 48 17.97 -1.72 -15.03
N GLY A 49 17.56 -0.53 -14.57
CA GLY A 49 16.63 0.34 -15.31
C GLY A 49 15.15 -0.01 -15.14
N ILE A 50 14.81 -1.06 -14.38
CA ILE A 50 13.44 -1.43 -14.04
C ILE A 50 13.10 -0.84 -12.67
N ALA A 51 12.02 -0.07 -12.61
CA ALA A 51 11.48 0.43 -11.34
C ALA A 51 10.75 -0.71 -10.62
N SER A 52 11.25 -1.08 -9.45
CA SER A 52 10.80 -2.25 -8.69
C SER A 52 10.54 -1.88 -7.23
N ALA A 53 9.81 -2.73 -6.54
CA ALA A 53 9.59 -2.58 -5.11
C ALA A 53 9.47 -3.91 -4.38
N THR A 54 9.85 -3.91 -3.10
CA THR A 54 9.48 -4.97 -2.16
C THR A 54 8.12 -4.64 -1.57
N VAL A 55 7.09 -5.37 -1.99
CA VAL A 55 5.71 -5.12 -1.59
C VAL A 55 5.24 -6.15 -0.57
N LYS A 56 4.30 -5.76 0.29
CA LYS A 56 3.55 -6.67 1.16
C LYS A 56 2.07 -6.63 0.78
N PRO A 57 1.41 -7.78 0.52
CA PRO A 57 -0.04 -7.82 0.39
C PRO A 57 -0.69 -7.21 1.63
N LEU A 58 -1.66 -6.33 1.45
CA LEU A 58 -2.28 -5.57 2.52
C LEU A 58 -3.76 -5.93 2.64
N GLN A 59 -4.21 -6.16 3.87
CA GLN A 59 -5.61 -6.09 4.25
C GLN A 59 -5.80 -5.00 5.28
N VAL A 60 -6.91 -4.27 5.21
CA VAL A 60 -7.27 -3.21 6.16
C VAL A 60 -8.61 -3.51 6.82
N PHE A 61 -8.77 -3.10 8.08
CA PHE A 61 -9.96 -3.37 8.88
C PHE A 61 -10.38 -2.12 9.65
N GLU A 62 -11.69 -1.86 9.76
CA GLU A 62 -12.21 -0.80 10.63
C GLU A 62 -12.18 -1.21 12.12
N ASP A 63 -10.99 -1.57 12.60
CA ASP A 63 -10.70 -1.96 13.99
C ASP A 63 -9.56 -1.09 14.53
N ALA A 64 -9.83 -0.33 15.60
CA ALA A 64 -8.85 0.56 16.23
C ALA A 64 -7.69 -0.16 16.92
N GLN A 65 -7.75 -1.48 17.12
CA GLN A 65 -6.66 -2.28 17.70
C GLN A 65 -5.88 -3.05 16.64
N ASN A 66 -6.53 -3.45 15.55
CA ASN A 66 -5.95 -4.27 14.49
C ASN A 66 -6.42 -3.78 13.11
N TRP A 67 -6.00 -2.58 12.72
CA TRP A 67 -6.51 -1.94 11.49
C TRP A 67 -5.86 -2.44 10.20
N TYR A 68 -4.85 -3.30 10.28
CA TYR A 68 -4.18 -3.83 9.10
C TYR A 68 -3.57 -5.22 9.33
N ALA A 69 -3.37 -5.96 8.24
CA ALA A 69 -2.55 -7.16 8.21
C ALA A 69 -1.67 -7.15 6.95
N LEU A 70 -0.41 -7.53 7.12
CA LEU A 70 0.57 -7.62 6.04
C LEU A 70 0.90 -9.10 5.76
N GLY A 71 0.86 -9.47 4.50
CA GLY A 71 1.32 -10.77 4.02
C GLY A 71 2.84 -10.84 3.87
N GLU A 72 3.30 -11.96 3.32
CA GLU A 72 4.72 -12.18 3.01
C GLU A 72 5.21 -11.15 1.98
N ALA A 73 6.41 -10.61 2.24
CA ALA A 73 7.03 -9.64 1.34
C ALA A 73 7.48 -10.32 0.04
N ARG A 74 7.29 -9.65 -1.08
CA ARG A 74 7.78 -10.11 -2.39
C ARG A 74 8.24 -8.94 -3.24
N THR A 75 9.22 -9.18 -4.11
CA THR A 75 9.67 -8.18 -5.07
C THR A 75 8.86 -8.27 -6.35
N ILE A 76 8.38 -7.13 -6.85
CA ILE A 76 7.69 -7.01 -8.14
C ILE A 76 8.27 -5.84 -8.95
N ALA A 77 8.07 -5.87 -10.26
CA ALA A 77 8.20 -4.66 -11.06
C ALA A 77 6.99 -3.75 -10.78
N LEU A 78 7.20 -2.44 -10.65
CA LEU A 78 6.10 -1.50 -10.37
C LEU A 78 5.06 -1.45 -11.50
N SER A 79 5.44 -1.86 -12.72
CA SER A 79 4.56 -2.02 -13.86
C SER A 79 3.54 -3.16 -13.73
N GLU A 80 3.70 -4.05 -12.75
CA GLU A 80 2.69 -5.08 -12.44
C GLU A 80 1.47 -4.50 -11.71
N LEU A 81 1.59 -3.31 -11.14
CA LEU A 81 0.51 -2.57 -10.50
C LEU A 81 -0.22 -1.70 -11.52
N ASP A 82 -1.53 -1.64 -11.42
CA ASP A 82 -2.35 -0.78 -12.29
C ASP A 82 -2.32 0.68 -11.84
N VAL A 83 -2.15 0.91 -10.54
CA VAL A 83 -2.11 2.24 -9.93
C VAL A 83 -1.24 2.24 -8.68
N ILE A 84 -0.52 3.35 -8.46
CA ILE A 84 0.25 3.59 -7.24
C ILE A 84 -0.19 4.92 -6.62
N LEU A 85 -0.63 4.87 -5.37
CA LEU A 85 -0.90 6.07 -4.56
C LEU A 85 0.38 6.49 -3.82
N MET A 86 0.96 7.62 -4.23
CA MET A 86 2.09 8.23 -3.50
C MET A 86 1.54 9.10 -2.36
N ARG A 87 1.51 8.54 -1.14
CA ARG A 87 0.89 9.10 0.08
C ARG A 87 1.90 9.24 1.21
N LYS A 88 3.10 9.71 0.88
CA LYS A 88 4.09 10.14 1.87
C LYS A 88 3.79 11.58 2.27
N ASP A 89 3.83 11.87 3.57
CA ASP A 89 3.66 13.24 4.02
C ASP A 89 4.82 14.13 3.51
N PRO A 90 4.55 15.39 3.13
CA PRO A 90 5.60 16.32 2.74
C PRO A 90 6.59 16.56 3.90
N PRO A 91 7.87 16.85 3.60
CA PRO A 91 8.84 17.28 4.61
C PRO A 91 8.50 18.63 5.25
#